data_AF-A0A8S9GQF1-F1
#
_entry.id   AF-A0A8S9GQF1-F1
#
_cell.length_a   1.000
_cell.length_b   1.000
_cell.length_c   1.000
_cell.angle_alpha   90.00
_cell.angle_beta   90.00
_cell.angle_gamma   90.00
#
_symmetry.space_group_name_H-M   'P 1'
#
loop_
_entity.id
_entity.type
_entity.pdbx_description
1 polymer ?
#
loop_
_entity_poly.entity_id
_entity_poly.type
_entity_poly.pdbx_seq_one_letter_code
_entity_poly.pdbx_strand_id
1 'polypeptide(L)'
;MPRKFSFPSIKAYDGTTDPDDHVAQYRQRMLIVELPKGSREATTCKGFGSTMTGPALQWYINLPSRSIASFAVLSDKFVEQFASTRDLKKTSSTERNPCEAT
;
A
#
# COMPACT_ATOMS: atom_id res chain seq x y z
N MET A 1 -30.24 12.33 12.58
CA MET A 1 -29.72 12.28 11.19
C MET A 1 -28.53 11.35 11.14
N PRO A 2 -28.41 10.43 10.15
CA PRO A 2 -27.22 9.59 10.06
C PRO A 2 -26.04 10.51 9.71
N ARG A 3 -25.02 10.54 10.57
CA ARG A 3 -23.76 11.22 10.26
C ARG A 3 -23.21 10.53 9.02
N LYS A 4 -23.20 11.23 7.90
CA LYS A 4 -22.62 10.72 6.66
C LYS A 4 -21.17 10.41 6.98
N PHE A 5 -20.81 9.13 7.00
CA PHE A 5 -19.43 8.67 7.08
C PHE A 5 -18.75 9.10 5.78
N SER A 6 -18.32 10.37 5.73
CA SER A 6 -17.53 10.87 4.61
C SER A 6 -16.11 10.46 4.88
N PHE A 7 -15.66 9.47 4.12
CA PHE A 7 -14.26 9.12 4.11
C PHE A 7 -13.48 10.34 3.60
N PRO A 8 -12.48 10.84 4.35
CA PRO A 8 -11.68 11.96 3.88
C PRO A 8 -11.03 11.58 2.55
N SER A 9 -11.03 12.52 1.60
CA SER A 9 -10.40 12.31 0.29
C SER A 9 -8.89 12.20 0.49
N ILE A 10 -8.36 10.99 0.29
CA ILE A 10 -6.93 10.70 0.29
C ILE A 10 -6.50 10.57 -1.16
N LYS A 11 -5.34 11.14 -1.50
CA LYS A 11 -4.81 11.07 -2.86
C LYS A 11 -4.58 9.61 -3.24
N ALA A 12 -4.94 9.26 -4.48
CA ALA A 12 -4.66 7.93 -5.00
C ALA A 12 -3.15 7.69 -5.07
N TYR A 13 -2.69 6.55 -4.57
CA TYR A 13 -1.31 6.10 -4.61
C TYR A 13 -1.10 5.16 -5.80
N ASP A 14 -0.30 5.59 -6.75
CA ASP A 14 0.01 4.88 -8.00
C ASP A 14 1.30 4.03 -7.92
N GLY A 15 2.04 4.09 -6.81
CA GLY A 15 3.31 3.37 -6.65
C GLY A 15 4.57 4.22 -6.82
N THR A 16 4.44 5.52 -7.14
CA THR A 16 5.58 6.40 -7.43
C THR A 16 5.97 7.31 -6.27
N THR A 17 5.04 7.61 -5.37
CA THR A 17 5.30 8.46 -4.20
C THR A 17 5.90 7.66 -3.04
N ASP A 18 6.16 8.31 -1.91
CA ASP A 18 6.68 7.64 -0.74
C ASP A 18 5.62 6.77 -0.05
N PRO A 19 5.86 5.45 0.12
CA PRO A 19 4.90 4.58 0.75
C PRO A 19 4.73 4.89 2.24
N ASP A 20 5.76 5.36 2.93
CA ASP A 20 5.69 5.73 4.34
C ASP A 20 4.86 7.00 4.53
N ASP A 21 5.07 8.02 3.68
CA ASP A 21 4.24 9.23 3.66
C ASP A 21 2.76 8.91 3.40
N HIS A 22 2.47 8.01 2.45
CA HIS A 22 1.10 7.59 2.17
C HIS A 22 0.46 6.88 3.36
N VAL A 23 1.20 5.99 4.03
CA VAL A 23 0.75 5.32 5.26
C VAL A 23 0.50 6.34 6.37
N ALA A 24 1.41 7.28 6.59
CA ALA A 24 1.30 8.32 7.62
C ALA A 24 0.07 9.20 7.39
N GLN A 25 -0.13 9.69 6.16
CA GLN A 25 -1.31 10.46 5.78
C GLN A 25 -2.60 9.65 6.03
N TYR A 26 -2.62 8.39 5.59
CA TYR A 26 -3.79 7.53 5.79
C TYR A 26 -4.11 7.33 7.27
N ARG A 27 -3.10 7.05 8.11
CA ARG A 27 -3.27 6.89 9.56
C ARG A 27 -3.84 8.14 10.21
N GLN A 28 -3.30 9.31 9.89
CA GLN A 28 -3.80 10.58 10.42
C GLN A 28 -5.26 10.80 10.05
N ARG A 29 -5.67 10.45 8.83
CA ARG A 29 -7.06 10.51 8.39
C ARG A 29 -7.96 9.50 9.10
N MET A 30 -7.47 8.32 9.42
CA MET A 30 -8.25 7.32 10.17
C MET A 30 -8.46 7.70 11.63
N LEU A 31 -7.55 8.48 12.23
CA LEU A 31 -7.70 8.97 13.60
C LEU A 31 -8.87 9.95 13.75
N ILE A 32 -9.20 10.71 12.70
CA ILE A 32 -10.32 11.68 12.72
C ILE A 32 -11.67 11.05 12.34
N VAL A 33 -11.67 9.83 11.76
CA VAL A 33 -12.90 9.14 11.38
C VAL A 33 -13.40 8.32 12.57
N GLU A 34 -14.59 8.64 13.07
CA GLU A 34 -15.26 7.88 14.12
C GLU A 34 -15.72 6.51 13.60
N LEU A 35 -14.90 5.47 13.73
CA LEU A 35 -15.26 4.10 13.34
C LEU A 35 -15.73 3.25 14.53
N PRO A 36 -16.71 2.33 14.34
CA PRO A 36 -17.08 1.36 15.36
C PRO A 36 -15.88 0.51 15.76
N LYS A 37 -15.60 0.36 17.06
CA LYS A 37 -14.43 -0.38 17.56
C LYS A 37 -14.33 -1.81 17.01
N GLY A 38 -15.46 -2.49 16.82
CA GLY A 38 -15.52 -3.86 16.31
C GLY A 38 -15.22 -4.01 14.82
N SER A 39 -15.28 -2.93 14.04
CA SER A 39 -15.03 -2.96 12.59
C SER A 39 -13.91 -2.02 12.15
N ARG A 40 -13.26 -1.31 13.09
CA ARG A 40 -12.25 -0.30 12.78
C ARG A 40 -11.16 -0.84 11.88
N GLU A 41 -10.49 -1.92 12.27
CA GLU A 41 -9.41 -2.52 11.48
C GLU A 41 -9.87 -2.95 10.08
N ALA A 42 -11.03 -3.60 9.98
CA ALA A 42 -11.57 -4.03 8.69
C ALA A 42 -11.91 -2.84 7.77
N THR A 43 -12.50 -1.78 8.33
CA THR A 43 -12.82 -0.55 7.58
C THR A 43 -11.55 0.19 7.17
N THR A 44 -10.54 0.25 8.05
CA THR A 44 -9.23 0.85 7.79
C THR A 44 -8.48 0.09 6.70
N CYS A 45 -8.43 -1.24 6.72
CA CYS A 45 -7.79 -2.01 5.63
C CYS A 45 -8.52 -1.80 4.31
N LYS A 46 -9.86 -1.90 4.30
CA LYS A 46 -10.67 -1.73 3.09
C LYS A 46 -10.55 -0.32 2.49
N GLY A 47 -10.53 0.69 3.35
CA GLY A 47 -10.35 2.07 2.92
C GLY A 47 -8.96 2.31 2.33
N PHE A 48 -7.92 1.65 2.85
CA PHE A 48 -6.55 1.78 2.33
C PHE A 48 -6.46 1.28 0.89
N GLY A 49 -7.02 0.11 0.61
CA GLY A 49 -7.12 -0.42 -0.75
C GLY A 49 -7.88 0.51 -1.72
N SER A 50 -8.84 1.29 -1.22
CA SER A 50 -9.59 2.28 -2.03
C SER A 50 -8.76 3.52 -2.39
N THR A 51 -7.66 3.76 -1.67
CA THR A 51 -6.70 4.83 -1.99
C THR A 51 -5.62 4.38 -2.96
N MET A 52 -5.61 3.12 -3.39
CA MET A 52 -4.60 2.59 -4.30
C MET A 52 -5.09 2.62 -5.74
N THR A 53 -4.18 2.87 -6.67
CA THR A 53 -4.45 2.80 -8.11
C THR A 53 -3.32 2.10 -8.85
N GLY A 54 -3.60 1.67 -10.08
CA GLY A 54 -2.61 1.04 -10.96
C GLY A 54 -1.92 -0.18 -10.32
N PRO A 55 -0.56 -0.26 -10.35
CA PRO A 55 0.19 -1.38 -9.78
C PRO A 55 -0.04 -1.59 -8.27
N ALA A 56 -0.28 -0.52 -7.51
CA ALA A 56 -0.55 -0.62 -6.08
C ALA A 56 -1.89 -1.30 -5.78
N LEU A 57 -2.92 -0.99 -6.58
CA LEU A 57 -4.21 -1.66 -6.46
C LEU A 57 -4.10 -3.13 -6.83
N GLN A 58 -3.35 -3.45 -7.91
CA GLN A 58 -3.10 -4.84 -8.31
C GLN A 58 -2.40 -5.62 -7.20
N TRP A 59 -1.39 -5.04 -6.56
CA TRP A 59 -0.75 -5.67 -5.40
C TRP A 59 -1.76 -5.95 -4.28
N TYR A 60 -2.60 -4.98 -3.92
CA TYR A 60 -3.59 -5.13 -2.84
C TYR A 60 -4.61 -6.24 -3.10
N ILE A 61 -5.15 -6.35 -4.32
CA ILE A 61 -6.14 -7.39 -4.65
C ILE A 61 -5.52 -8.80 -4.74
N ASN A 62 -4.20 -8.88 -4.98
CA ASN A 62 -3.47 -10.15 -5.03
C ASN A 62 -2.98 -10.61 -3.65
N LEU A 63 -3.22 -9.83 -2.58
CA LEU A 63 -2.86 -10.25 -1.24
C LEU A 63 -3.68 -11.49 -0.82
N PRO A 64 -3.05 -12.50 -0.21
CA PRO A 64 -3.73 -13.71 0.20
C PRO A 64 -4.86 -13.39 1.19
N SER A 65 -6.07 -13.87 0.87
CA SER A 65 -7.23 -13.73 1.74
C SER A 65 -6.91 -14.31 3.13
N ARG A 66 -7.16 -13.52 4.20
CA ARG A 66 -6.77 -13.75 5.61
C ARG A 66 -5.34 -13.41 6.02
N SER A 67 -4.44 -12.98 5.12
CA SER A 67 -3.08 -12.58 5.53
C SER A 67 -3.04 -11.21 6.22
N ILE A 68 -4.07 -10.39 6.06
CA ILE A 68 -4.15 -9.06 6.66
C ILE A 68 -5.03 -9.15 7.91
N ALA A 69 -4.41 -9.29 9.07
CA ALA A 69 -5.11 -9.30 10.36
C ALA A 69 -5.41 -7.88 10.88
N SER A 70 -4.63 -6.88 10.49
CA SER A 70 -4.72 -5.51 10.99
C SER A 70 -4.09 -4.53 10.00
N PHE A 71 -4.40 -3.25 10.14
CA PHE A 71 -3.80 -2.22 9.29
C PHE A 71 -2.27 -2.17 9.41
N ALA A 72 -1.73 -2.45 10.60
CA ALA A 72 -0.28 -2.49 10.81
C ALA A 72 0.43 -3.54 9.92
N VAL A 73 -0.15 -4.73 9.79
CA VAL A 73 0.39 -5.80 8.92
C VAL A 73 0.31 -5.39 7.44
N LEU A 74 -0.80 -4.74 7.06
CA LEU A 74 -0.97 -4.23 5.70
C LEU A 74 0.05 -3.14 5.36
N SER A 75 0.26 -2.18 6.27
CA SER A 75 1.22 -1.08 6.06
C SER A 75 2.65 -1.58 5.99
N ASP A 76 3.02 -2.55 6.81
CA ASP A 76 4.36 -3.16 6.80
C ASP A 76 4.64 -3.85 5.46
N LYS A 77 3.72 -4.72 5.03
CA LYS A 77 3.80 -5.40 3.72
C LYS A 77 3.82 -4.42 2.55
N PHE A 78 3.05 -3.32 2.66
CA PHE A 78 3.01 -2.28 1.65
C PHE A 78 4.35 -1.55 1.54
N VAL A 79 4.92 -1.11 2.67
CA VAL A 79 6.22 -0.47 2.69
C VAL A 79 7.30 -1.45 2.20
N GLU A 80 7.30 -2.71 2.63
CA GLU A 80 8.24 -3.74 2.14
C GLU A 80 8.20 -3.88 0.60
N GLN A 81 7.00 -3.94 0.02
CA GLN A 81 6.81 -4.05 -1.44
C GLN A 81 7.26 -2.81 -2.21
N PHE A 82 6.87 -1.62 -1.75
CA PHE A 82 7.05 -0.35 -2.48
C PHE A 82 8.27 0.47 -2.03
N ALA A 83 8.94 0.09 -0.95
CA ALA A 83 10.27 0.58 -0.61
C ALA A 83 11.33 -0.15 -1.45
N SER A 84 11.17 -1.46 -1.66
CA SER A 84 12.10 -2.29 -2.45
C SER A 84 12.17 -1.91 -3.94
N THR A 85 11.12 -1.29 -4.49
CA THR A 85 11.15 -0.75 -5.87
C THR A 85 12.11 0.43 -6.03
N ARG A 86 12.59 1.04 -4.94
CA ARG A 86 13.59 2.11 -4.99
C ARG A 86 15.02 1.58 -5.10
N ASP A 87 15.33 0.44 -4.47
CA ASP A 87 16.66 -0.17 -4.52
C ASP A 87 16.93 -0.94 -5.82
N LEU A 88 15.88 -1.48 -6.47
CA LEU A 88 16.05 -2.22 -7.73
C LEU A 88 16.37 -1.33 -8.95
N LYS A 89 16.31 0.01 -8.83
CA LYS A 89 16.80 0.90 -9.90
C LYS A 89 18.31 1.11 -9.89
N LYS A 90 19.05 0.41 -9.02
CA LYS A 90 20.52 0.29 -9.09
C LYS A 90 21.01 -1.16 -9.11
N THR A 91 20.41 -2.00 -9.94
CA THR A 91 21.14 -3.13 -10.54
C THR A 91 20.88 -3.18 -12.05
N SER A 92 21.33 -2.14 -12.74
CA SER A 92 21.96 -2.35 -14.03
C SER A 92 23.22 -3.20 -13.82
N SER A 93 23.07 -4.52 -13.77
CA SER A 93 24.02 -5.39 -14.44
C SER A 93 23.27 -6.09 -15.56
N THR A 94 23.09 -5.31 -16.61
CA THR A 94 23.25 -5.87 -17.95
C THR A 94 24.65 -6.48 -17.99
N GLU A 95 24.74 -7.80 -17.93
CA GLU A 95 25.82 -8.49 -18.64
C GLU A 95 25.15 -9.43 -19.63
N ARG A 96 25.02 -8.93 -20.87
CA ARG A 96 24.83 -9.78 -22.04
C ARG A 96 26.18 -10.44 -22.32
N ASN A 97 26.17 -11.78 -22.38
CA ASN A 97 27.24 -12.68 -22.84
C ASN A 97 27.93 -12.23 -24.15
N PRO A 98 29.10 -12.81 -24.46
CA PRO A 98 29.10 -13.83 -25.52
C PRO A 98 30.03 -15.02 -25.26
N CYS A 99 29.74 -16.13 -25.93
CA CYS A 99 30.67 -17.24 -26.15
C CYS A 99 32.03 -16.72 -26.67
N GLU A 100 33.14 -17.19 -26.10
CA GLU A 100 34.41 -17.30 -26.82
C GLU A 100 35.07 -18.64 -26.51
N ALA A 101 35.49 -19.27 -27.59
CA ALA A 101 36.16 -20.55 -27.67
C ALA A 101 37.67 -20.36 -27.50
N THR A 102 38.35 -21.36 -26.94
CA THR A 102 39.68 -21.84 -27.35
C THR A 102 39.83 -23.26 -26.84
#